data_AF-A0A0D2RG11-F1
#
_entry.id   AF-A0A0D2RG11-F1
#
_cell.length_a   1.000
_cell.length_b   1.000
_cell.length_c   1.000
_cell.angle_alpha   90.00
_cell.angle_beta   90.00
_cell.angle_gamma   90.00
#
_symmetry.space_group_name_H-M   'P 1'
#
loop_
_entity.id
_entity.type
_entity.pdbx_description
1 polymer ?
#
loop_
_entity_poly.entity_id
_entity_poly.type
_entity_poly.pdbx_seq_one_letter_code
_entity_poly.pdbx_strand_id
1 'polypeptide(L)'
;MAPKPLTFPGIFSALLAFSFSLLLFCHPIIGGHNYHDALRKSILFFEGQRSGRLPPDQRVKWRRDSALHDGSTAGVDLTGGYYDAGDNVKFGFPMAFTTTLLAWSIIDFGRNMGPELKNTVKAVKWSTDYLLKATEKPGVVYVQVGDAYSDHSCWERPEDMDTLRTVYKIDNAHPGSDVAGETAAALAAASIVFRKRDPAYSRLLLNRAIRVFNFADKHRGAYSSSLHSAVCPFYCDVNGYQDELLWGAAWLHKASRKRVYREYIVKNEVVLRAGDTINEFGWDNKHAGINVLISKEVLMGKADYFESFKQNADGFICSLLPGISHPQVQYSPGGLMFKTGGSNMQHVTSLSFLLLAYSNYLSHANKVVPCGESSASPALLKHLAKRQVV
;
A
#
# COMPACT_ATOMS: atom_id res chain seq x y z
N MET A 1 42.42 20.07 74.88
CA MET A 1 41.12 19.76 74.26
C MET A 1 41.06 20.49 72.92
N ALA A 2 41.32 19.75 71.84
CA ALA A 2 41.08 20.04 70.41
C ALA A 2 41.84 18.94 69.63
N PRO A 3 41.17 18.01 68.93
CA PRO A 3 41.87 16.92 68.25
C PRO A 3 42.43 17.36 66.88
N LYS A 4 43.65 16.91 66.58
CA LYS A 4 44.31 17.03 65.27
C LYS A 4 43.63 16.11 64.24
N PRO A 5 43.58 16.49 62.95
CA PRO A 5 42.97 15.68 61.91
C PRO A 5 43.89 14.52 61.50
N LEU A 6 43.31 13.33 61.37
CA LEU A 6 43.94 12.13 60.82
C LEU A 6 43.69 12.08 59.30
N THR A 7 44.78 12.06 58.53
CA THR A 7 44.81 11.80 57.09
C THR A 7 44.81 10.29 56.82
N PHE A 8 43.93 9.81 55.94
CA PHE A 8 44.01 8.48 55.33
C PHE A 8 44.33 8.59 53.83
N PRO A 9 45.26 7.78 53.27
CA PRO A 9 45.70 7.90 51.89
C PRO A 9 44.87 7.05 50.90
N GLY A 10 44.53 7.68 49.78
CA GLY A 10 44.49 7.13 48.41
C GLY A 10 44.02 5.70 48.17
N ILE A 11 42.71 5.49 48.01
CA ILE A 11 42.14 4.39 47.22
C ILE A 11 41.14 5.01 46.23
N PHE A 12 41.62 5.71 45.21
CA PHE A 12 40.73 6.26 44.16
C PHE A 12 41.33 6.27 42.75
N SER A 13 42.44 5.55 42.50
CA SER A 13 43.13 5.62 41.20
C SER A 13 43.27 4.30 40.43
N ALA A 14 42.72 3.18 40.92
CA ALA A 14 42.81 1.89 40.23
C ALA A 14 41.56 1.49 39.42
N LEU A 15 40.42 2.19 39.59
CA LEU A 15 39.15 1.84 38.94
C LEU A 15 38.88 2.61 37.63
N LEU A 16 39.68 3.62 37.29
CA LEU A 16 39.53 4.38 36.04
C LEU A 16 40.31 3.82 34.85
N ALA A 17 41.31 2.97 35.07
CA ALA A 17 42.17 2.45 34.00
C ALA A 17 41.60 1.20 33.30
N PHE A 18 40.67 0.46 33.94
CA PHE A 18 40.05 -0.72 33.33
C PHE A 18 38.81 -0.41 32.48
N SER A 19 38.22 0.77 32.64
CA SER A 19 37.01 1.19 31.92
C SER A 19 37.29 1.73 30.51
N PHE A 20 38.55 2.06 30.20
CA PHE A 20 38.92 2.66 28.90
C PHE A 20 39.37 1.64 27.84
N SER A 21 39.60 0.38 28.22
CA SER A 21 40.07 -0.67 27.28
C SER A 21 38.95 -1.52 26.66
N LEU A 22 37.68 -1.35 27.09
CA LEU A 22 36.53 -2.04 26.48
C LEU A 22 35.77 -1.22 25.42
N LEU A 23 36.18 0.02 25.15
CA LEU A 23 35.50 0.90 24.18
C LEU A 23 36.08 0.85 22.76
N LEU A 24 37.05 -0.03 22.47
CA LEU A 24 37.76 -0.08 21.17
C LEU A 24 37.38 -1.23 20.23
N PHE A 25 36.35 -2.03 20.54
CA PHE A 25 35.87 -3.09 19.63
C PHE A 25 34.35 -3.13 19.44
N CYS A 26 33.65 -2.00 19.55
CA CYS A 26 32.39 -1.84 18.83
C CYS A 26 32.72 -1.44 17.39
N HIS A 27 33.19 -2.40 16.58
CA HIS A 27 32.97 -2.28 15.15
C HIS A 27 31.46 -2.17 14.96
N PRO A 28 30.92 -1.08 14.36
CA PRO A 28 29.54 -1.14 13.91
C PRO A 28 29.45 -2.37 13.02
N ILE A 29 28.62 -3.33 13.41
CA ILE A 29 28.21 -4.40 12.50
C ILE A 29 27.44 -3.67 11.40
N ILE A 30 28.14 -3.18 10.38
CA ILE A 30 27.54 -2.76 9.12
C ILE A 30 27.28 -4.06 8.34
N GLY A 31 26.49 -4.95 8.94
CA GLY A 31 25.89 -6.07 8.25
C GLY A 31 24.73 -5.49 7.45
N GLY A 32 24.98 -5.12 6.19
CA GLY A 32 23.91 -4.65 5.32
C GLY A 32 22.81 -5.70 5.18
N HIS A 33 21.55 -5.30 5.30
CA HIS A 33 20.42 -6.18 5.09
C HIS A 33 20.38 -6.67 3.63
N ASN A 34 20.10 -7.96 3.44
CA ASN A 34 19.96 -8.53 2.11
C ASN A 34 18.56 -8.21 1.54
N TYR A 35 18.41 -7.01 0.96
CA TYR A 35 17.14 -6.57 0.37
C TYR A 35 16.64 -7.47 -0.77
N HIS A 36 17.54 -8.18 -1.46
CA HIS A 36 17.14 -9.14 -2.48
C HIS A 36 16.45 -10.36 -1.88
N ASP A 37 16.99 -10.91 -0.77
CA ASP A 37 16.34 -12.01 -0.04
C ASP A 37 15.03 -11.55 0.61
N ALA A 38 15.00 -10.36 1.19
CA ALA A 38 13.78 -9.77 1.74
C ALA A 38 12.69 -9.61 0.67
N LEU A 39 13.03 -9.07 -0.51
CA LEU A 39 12.11 -8.95 -1.64
C LEU A 39 11.62 -10.33 -2.10
N ARG A 40 12.52 -11.31 -2.27
CA ARG A 40 12.14 -12.67 -2.67
C ARG A 40 11.12 -13.29 -1.71
N LYS A 41 11.35 -13.16 -0.40
CA LYS A 41 10.43 -13.68 0.63
C LYS A 41 9.11 -12.91 0.65
N SER A 42 9.14 -11.60 0.49
CA SER A 42 7.93 -10.76 0.39
C SER A 42 7.07 -11.12 -0.81
N ILE A 43 7.67 -11.44 -1.97
CA ILE A 43 6.91 -11.91 -3.13
C ILE A 43 6.43 -13.36 -2.95
N LEU A 44 7.20 -14.20 -2.26
CA LEU A 44 6.80 -15.57 -1.95
C LEU A 44 5.60 -15.62 -0.99
N PHE A 45 5.47 -14.66 -0.08
CA PHE A 45 4.30 -14.52 0.81
C PHE A 45 2.99 -14.50 0.02
N PHE A 46 2.92 -13.77 -1.10
CA PHE A 46 1.71 -13.75 -1.94
C PHE A 46 1.36 -15.13 -2.50
N GLU A 47 2.31 -16.01 -2.79
CA GLU A 47 2.00 -17.39 -3.19
C GLU A 47 1.39 -18.20 -2.04
N GLY A 48 1.81 -17.90 -0.80
CA GLY A 48 1.24 -18.44 0.43
C GLY A 48 -0.20 -17.98 0.69
N GLN A 49 -0.64 -16.87 0.10
CA GLN A 49 -2.00 -16.32 0.28
C GLN A 49 -2.99 -16.71 -0.83
N ARG A 50 -2.56 -17.43 -1.88
CA ARG A 50 -3.43 -17.72 -3.03
C ARG A 50 -4.64 -18.59 -2.63
N SER A 51 -5.83 -18.21 -3.05
CA SER A 51 -7.05 -19.02 -2.97
C SER A 51 -7.42 -19.59 -4.35
N GLY A 52 -8.16 -20.68 -4.44
CA GLY A 52 -8.52 -21.32 -5.71
C GLY A 52 -7.56 -22.42 -6.13
N ARG A 53 -7.65 -22.84 -7.40
CA ARG A 53 -6.76 -23.84 -8.00
C ARG A 53 -5.37 -23.25 -8.23
N LEU A 54 -4.36 -23.80 -7.56
CA LEU A 54 -3.00 -23.28 -7.60
C LEU A 54 -2.31 -23.60 -8.94
N PRO A 55 -1.44 -22.71 -9.43
CA PRO A 55 -0.73 -22.96 -10.67
C PRO A 55 0.37 -24.03 -10.47
N PRO A 56 0.65 -24.87 -11.48
CA PRO A 56 1.60 -25.98 -11.36
C PRO A 56 3.04 -25.51 -11.06
N ASP A 57 3.36 -24.27 -11.43
CA ASP A 57 4.68 -23.65 -11.20
C ASP A 57 4.78 -22.87 -9.87
N GLN A 58 3.82 -23.03 -8.96
CA GLN A 58 3.88 -22.44 -7.61
C GLN A 58 5.11 -22.93 -6.84
N ARG A 59 5.83 -22.00 -6.20
CA ARG A 59 7.05 -22.26 -5.42
C ARG A 59 6.74 -22.71 -4.00
N VAL A 60 5.70 -22.15 -3.38
CA VAL A 60 5.23 -22.56 -2.05
C VAL A 60 4.61 -23.96 -2.11
N LYS A 61 5.22 -24.95 -1.45
CA LYS A 61 4.82 -26.37 -1.55
C LYS A 61 3.88 -26.88 -0.46
N TRP A 62 3.69 -26.11 0.61
CA TRP A 62 2.80 -26.48 1.72
C TRP A 62 1.34 -26.05 1.53
N ARG A 63 1.05 -25.23 0.50
CA ARG A 63 -0.30 -24.85 0.07
C ARG A 63 -0.85 -25.81 -1.00
N ARG A 64 -2.16 -26.01 -1.04
CA ARG A 64 -2.86 -26.74 -2.10
C ARG A 64 -4.12 -25.99 -2.57
N ASP A 65 -4.80 -26.56 -3.54
CA ASP A 65 -6.09 -26.08 -4.03
C ASP A 65 -7.08 -25.89 -2.87
N SER A 66 -7.74 -24.74 -2.84
CA SER A 66 -8.74 -24.38 -1.83
C SER A 66 -9.86 -23.55 -2.45
N ALA A 67 -10.99 -23.41 -1.76
CA ALA A 67 -12.06 -22.47 -2.16
C ALA A 67 -12.63 -22.70 -3.58
N LEU A 68 -12.62 -23.94 -4.05
CA LEU A 68 -12.90 -24.28 -5.46
C LEU A 68 -14.36 -24.03 -5.88
N HIS A 69 -15.23 -23.70 -4.92
CA HIS A 69 -16.64 -23.43 -5.13
C HIS A 69 -17.02 -21.96 -4.87
N ASP A 70 -16.05 -21.08 -4.64
CA ASP A 70 -16.29 -19.64 -4.44
C ASP A 70 -17.13 -19.06 -5.58
N GLY A 71 -18.24 -18.42 -5.23
CA GLY A 71 -19.16 -17.80 -6.19
C GLY A 71 -20.35 -18.68 -6.61
N SER A 72 -20.32 -19.99 -6.34
CA SER A 72 -21.33 -20.94 -6.85
C SER A 72 -22.75 -20.59 -6.43
N THR A 73 -22.95 -20.15 -5.18
CA THR A 73 -24.26 -19.71 -4.65
C THR A 73 -24.81 -18.46 -5.33
N ALA A 74 -23.94 -17.66 -5.95
CA ALA A 74 -24.29 -16.49 -6.73
C ALA A 74 -24.28 -16.75 -8.25
N GLY A 75 -24.10 -18.00 -8.69
CA GLY A 75 -24.08 -18.39 -10.11
C GLY A 75 -22.90 -17.81 -10.89
N VAL A 76 -21.76 -17.59 -10.23
CA VAL A 76 -20.53 -17.04 -10.82
C VAL A 76 -19.30 -17.83 -10.38
N ASP A 77 -18.20 -17.71 -11.14
CA ASP A 77 -16.89 -18.21 -10.69
C ASP A 77 -16.15 -17.07 -9.98
N LEU A 78 -15.98 -17.19 -8.66
CA LEU A 78 -15.15 -16.29 -7.87
C LEU A 78 -13.93 -17.01 -7.29
N THR A 79 -13.52 -18.15 -7.83
CA THR A 79 -12.26 -18.83 -7.43
C THR A 79 -11.04 -17.99 -7.80
N GLY A 80 -9.95 -18.11 -7.04
CA GLY A 80 -8.76 -17.29 -7.22
C GLY A 80 -8.63 -16.20 -6.15
N GLY A 81 -7.72 -15.25 -6.39
CA GLY A 81 -7.50 -14.12 -5.50
C GLY A 81 -6.64 -14.48 -4.29
N TYR A 82 -6.55 -13.55 -3.34
CA TYR A 82 -5.77 -13.71 -2.13
C TYR A 82 -6.67 -13.80 -0.90
N TYR A 83 -6.33 -14.70 0.03
CA TYR A 83 -6.78 -14.57 1.41
C TYR A 83 -6.14 -13.34 2.04
N ASP A 84 -6.91 -12.64 2.87
CA ASP A 84 -6.56 -11.30 3.31
C ASP A 84 -5.37 -11.29 4.28
N ALA A 85 -5.45 -12.05 5.37
CA ALA A 85 -4.44 -12.05 6.43
C ALA A 85 -4.09 -13.48 6.87
N GLY A 86 -4.36 -13.81 8.14
CA GLY A 86 -4.27 -15.18 8.67
C GLY A 86 -5.58 -15.96 8.58
N ASP A 87 -6.61 -15.33 8.03
CA ASP A 87 -7.96 -15.86 7.83
C ASP A 87 -8.14 -16.38 6.39
N ASN A 88 -9.29 -16.99 6.08
CA ASN A 88 -9.61 -17.48 4.74
C ASN A 88 -10.69 -16.64 4.02
N VAL A 89 -10.94 -15.41 4.51
CA VAL A 89 -11.81 -14.44 3.85
C VAL A 89 -11.09 -13.73 2.71
N LYS A 90 -11.81 -13.44 1.64
CA LYS A 90 -11.34 -12.62 0.53
C LYS A 90 -11.97 -11.24 0.60
N PHE A 91 -11.34 -10.32 1.32
CA PHE A 91 -11.76 -8.91 1.35
C PHE A 91 -11.26 -8.19 0.10
N GLY A 92 -12.19 -7.74 -0.75
CA GLY A 92 -11.88 -7.14 -2.05
C GLY A 92 -11.20 -5.77 -1.94
N PHE A 93 -11.52 -4.99 -0.91
CA PHE A 93 -10.98 -3.64 -0.73
C PHE A 93 -9.46 -3.62 -0.45
N PRO A 94 -8.94 -4.28 0.61
CA PRO A 94 -7.50 -4.38 0.84
C PRO A 94 -6.78 -5.18 -0.26
N MET A 95 -7.42 -6.18 -0.88
CA MET A 95 -6.84 -6.92 -2.01
C MET A 95 -6.61 -6.01 -3.22
N ALA A 96 -7.58 -5.16 -3.56
CA ALA A 96 -7.45 -4.20 -4.65
C ALA A 96 -6.33 -3.19 -4.34
N PHE A 97 -6.28 -2.62 -3.14
CA PHE A 97 -5.20 -1.73 -2.71
C PHE A 97 -3.81 -2.36 -2.83
N THR A 98 -3.67 -3.58 -2.33
CA THR A 98 -2.44 -4.38 -2.42
C THR A 98 -2.03 -4.58 -3.88
N THR A 99 -2.98 -4.83 -4.77
CA THR A 99 -2.75 -5.00 -6.20
C THR A 99 -2.25 -3.71 -6.85
N THR A 100 -2.85 -2.58 -6.50
CA THR A 100 -2.42 -1.26 -6.97
C THR A 100 -0.98 -0.98 -6.54
N LEU A 101 -0.61 -1.27 -5.29
CA LEU A 101 0.76 -1.07 -4.79
C LEU A 101 1.79 -2.01 -5.43
N LEU A 102 1.46 -3.29 -5.64
CA LEU A 102 2.34 -4.21 -6.36
C LEU A 102 2.57 -3.72 -7.80
N ALA A 103 1.52 -3.24 -8.47
CA ALA A 103 1.62 -2.67 -9.80
C ALA A 103 2.44 -1.37 -9.81
N TRP A 104 2.20 -0.45 -8.88
CA TRP A 104 2.98 0.79 -8.74
C TRP A 104 4.46 0.48 -8.49
N SER A 105 4.76 -0.48 -7.62
CA SER A 105 6.13 -0.93 -7.34
C SER A 105 6.84 -1.39 -8.61
N ILE A 106 6.18 -2.17 -9.48
CA ILE A 106 6.76 -2.58 -10.77
C ILE A 106 6.96 -1.38 -11.71
N ILE A 107 6.00 -0.45 -11.75
CA ILE A 107 6.04 0.71 -12.65
C ILE A 107 7.23 1.61 -12.35
N ASP A 108 7.49 1.91 -11.08
CA ASP A 108 8.56 2.85 -10.70
C ASP A 108 9.88 2.16 -10.34
N PHE A 109 9.86 0.93 -9.83
CA PHE A 109 11.05 0.24 -9.32
C PHE A 109 11.33 -1.10 -9.99
N GLY A 110 10.57 -1.49 -11.03
CA GLY A 110 10.72 -2.81 -11.67
C GLY A 110 12.14 -3.11 -12.17
N ARG A 111 12.93 -2.09 -12.53
CA ARG A 111 14.34 -2.25 -12.93
C ARG A 111 15.25 -2.68 -11.77
N ASN A 112 14.86 -2.39 -10.53
CA ASN A 112 15.60 -2.72 -9.31
C ASN A 112 15.21 -4.09 -8.72
N MET A 113 14.17 -4.74 -9.24
CA MET A 113 13.65 -6.01 -8.70
C MET A 113 14.45 -7.25 -9.15
N GLY A 114 15.37 -7.10 -10.10
CA GLY A 114 16.20 -8.21 -10.60
C GLY A 114 15.33 -9.42 -11.04
N PRO A 115 15.68 -10.66 -10.62
CA PRO A 115 14.95 -11.86 -11.02
C PRO A 115 13.53 -11.93 -10.45
N GLU A 116 13.25 -11.26 -9.32
CA GLU A 116 11.92 -11.30 -8.70
C GLU A 116 10.87 -10.51 -9.48
N LEU A 117 11.26 -9.63 -10.42
CA LEU A 117 10.31 -8.91 -11.29
C LEU A 117 9.29 -9.87 -11.94
N LYS A 118 9.74 -11.04 -12.39
CA LYS A 118 8.85 -12.04 -13.03
C LYS A 118 7.81 -12.56 -12.03
N ASN A 119 8.21 -12.81 -10.79
CA ASN A 119 7.32 -13.32 -9.75
C ASN A 119 6.37 -12.23 -9.25
N THR A 120 6.83 -10.98 -9.13
CA THR A 120 5.97 -9.83 -8.80
C THR A 120 4.90 -9.62 -9.87
N VAL A 121 5.26 -9.74 -11.16
CA VAL A 121 4.29 -9.67 -12.26
C VAL A 121 3.26 -10.81 -12.19
N LYS A 122 3.67 -12.03 -11.82
CA LYS A 122 2.75 -13.15 -11.57
C LYS A 122 1.82 -12.89 -10.38
N ALA A 123 2.32 -12.24 -9.32
CA ALA A 123 1.50 -11.87 -8.16
C ALA A 123 0.41 -10.85 -8.57
N VAL A 124 0.78 -9.79 -9.31
CA VAL A 124 -0.21 -8.84 -9.85
C VAL A 124 -1.22 -9.57 -10.73
N LYS A 125 -0.77 -10.45 -11.64
CA LYS A 125 -1.69 -11.19 -12.53
C LYS A 125 -2.70 -12.02 -11.75
N TRP A 126 -2.26 -12.71 -10.70
CA TRP A 126 -3.12 -13.57 -9.88
C TRP A 126 -4.29 -12.79 -9.27
N SER A 127 -4.00 -11.61 -8.70
CA SER A 127 -5.03 -10.74 -8.17
C SER A 127 -5.93 -10.17 -9.26
N THR A 128 -5.36 -9.68 -10.37
CA THR A 128 -6.17 -9.08 -11.43
C THR A 128 -7.04 -10.08 -12.16
N ASP A 129 -6.66 -11.36 -12.25
CA ASP A 129 -7.53 -12.43 -12.75
C ASP A 129 -8.78 -12.57 -11.86
N TYR A 130 -8.62 -12.51 -10.53
CA TYR A 130 -9.76 -12.51 -9.61
C TYR A 130 -10.60 -11.24 -9.71
N LEU A 131 -9.99 -10.06 -9.74
CA LEU A 131 -10.71 -8.78 -9.87
C LEU A 131 -11.50 -8.70 -11.20
N LEU A 132 -11.00 -9.33 -12.27
CA LEU A 132 -11.73 -9.47 -13.53
C LEU A 132 -12.95 -10.40 -13.40
N LYS A 133 -12.89 -11.47 -12.60
CA LYS A 133 -14.07 -12.29 -12.30
C LYS A 133 -15.08 -11.52 -11.44
N ALA A 134 -14.59 -10.89 -10.38
CA ALA A 134 -15.37 -10.12 -9.42
C ALA A 134 -16.11 -8.91 -10.02
N THR A 135 -15.72 -8.46 -11.21
CA THR A 135 -16.34 -7.32 -11.91
C THR A 135 -16.93 -7.70 -13.27
N GLU A 136 -17.13 -9.00 -13.53
CA GLU A 136 -17.56 -9.49 -14.84
C GLU A 136 -18.99 -9.08 -15.19
N LYS A 137 -19.89 -9.17 -14.20
CA LYS A 137 -21.30 -8.82 -14.36
C LYS A 137 -21.46 -7.29 -14.41
N PRO A 138 -22.03 -6.72 -15.48
CA PRO A 138 -22.24 -5.27 -15.56
C PRO A 138 -23.08 -4.73 -14.40
N GLY A 139 -22.66 -3.60 -13.81
CA GLY A 139 -23.37 -2.96 -12.69
C GLY A 139 -23.27 -3.70 -11.36
N VAL A 140 -22.42 -4.73 -11.26
CA VAL A 140 -22.17 -5.50 -10.04
C VAL A 140 -20.66 -5.61 -9.82
N VAL A 141 -20.23 -5.41 -8.57
CA VAL A 141 -18.88 -5.72 -8.12
C VAL A 141 -19.00 -6.66 -6.92
N TYR A 142 -18.42 -7.85 -7.01
CA TYR A 142 -18.30 -8.78 -5.89
C TYR A 142 -17.13 -8.34 -5.02
N VAL A 143 -17.41 -8.00 -3.76
CA VAL A 143 -16.46 -7.31 -2.88
C VAL A 143 -15.95 -8.20 -1.76
N GLN A 144 -16.62 -9.32 -1.48
CA GLN A 144 -16.18 -10.27 -0.46
C GLN A 144 -16.66 -11.69 -0.75
N VAL A 145 -15.81 -12.67 -0.45
CA VAL A 145 -16.19 -14.09 -0.38
C VAL A 145 -15.68 -14.67 0.94
N GLY A 146 -16.60 -15.21 1.75
CA GLY A 146 -16.34 -15.61 3.14
C GLY A 146 -17.18 -14.78 4.11
N ASP A 147 -17.91 -15.46 5.00
CA ASP A 147 -18.48 -14.84 6.19
C ASP A 147 -17.39 -14.74 7.26
N ALA A 148 -17.02 -13.51 7.63
CA ALA A 148 -15.85 -13.29 8.47
C ALA A 148 -16.02 -13.84 9.90
N TYR A 149 -17.23 -13.80 10.47
CA TYR A 149 -17.47 -14.34 11.80
C TYR A 149 -17.39 -15.86 11.82
N SER A 150 -17.95 -16.53 10.82
CA SER A 150 -17.82 -17.98 10.64
C SER A 150 -16.36 -18.38 10.44
N ASP A 151 -15.63 -17.67 9.58
CA ASP A 151 -14.22 -17.93 9.27
C ASP A 151 -13.35 -17.76 10.51
N HIS A 152 -13.46 -16.63 11.21
CA HIS A 152 -12.63 -16.30 12.37
C HIS A 152 -12.95 -17.12 13.62
N SER A 153 -14.11 -17.81 13.64
CA SER A 153 -14.46 -18.76 14.70
C SER A 153 -13.79 -20.13 14.51
N CYS A 154 -13.17 -20.39 13.35
CA CYS A 154 -12.50 -21.65 13.06
C CYS A 154 -11.00 -21.44 12.81
N TRP A 155 -10.15 -22.30 13.40
CA TRP A 155 -8.71 -22.31 13.13
C TRP A 155 -8.37 -23.48 12.21
N GLU A 156 -8.45 -23.23 10.91
CA GLU A 156 -8.34 -24.27 9.88
C GLU A 156 -7.43 -23.88 8.72
N ARG A 157 -6.94 -24.90 8.01
CA ARG A 157 -6.23 -24.69 6.75
C ARG A 157 -7.24 -24.34 5.66
N PRO A 158 -6.92 -23.45 4.71
CA PRO A 158 -7.81 -23.14 3.60
C PRO A 158 -8.18 -24.37 2.76
N GLU A 159 -7.31 -25.38 2.70
CA GLU A 159 -7.54 -26.63 1.98
C GLU A 159 -8.64 -27.51 2.59
N ASP A 160 -8.90 -27.37 3.90
CA ASP A 160 -9.88 -28.19 4.63
C ASP A 160 -11.13 -27.39 5.03
N MET A 161 -11.20 -26.11 4.63
CA MET A 161 -12.20 -25.19 5.17
C MET A 161 -13.64 -25.61 4.86
N ASP A 162 -14.48 -25.62 5.90
CA ASP A 162 -15.92 -25.90 5.81
C ASP A 162 -16.80 -24.73 6.27
N THR A 163 -16.16 -23.61 6.63
CA THR A 163 -16.80 -22.35 7.01
C THR A 163 -17.63 -21.71 5.88
N LEU A 164 -18.59 -20.86 6.24
CA LEU A 164 -19.51 -20.25 5.28
C LEU A 164 -18.78 -19.32 4.31
N ARG A 165 -18.87 -19.63 3.01
CA ARG A 165 -18.25 -18.84 1.93
C ARG A 165 -19.24 -17.91 1.23
N THR A 166 -19.97 -17.13 2.02
CA THR A 166 -20.99 -16.18 1.55
C THR A 166 -20.39 -15.16 0.59
N VAL A 167 -21.14 -14.84 -0.47
CA VAL A 167 -20.73 -13.88 -1.51
C VAL A 167 -21.43 -12.55 -1.26
N TYR A 168 -20.65 -11.48 -1.09
CA TYR A 168 -21.17 -10.12 -0.95
C TYR A 168 -20.80 -9.28 -2.17
N LYS A 169 -21.70 -8.38 -2.53
CA LYS A 169 -21.58 -7.53 -3.71
C LYS A 169 -22.12 -6.13 -3.44
N ILE A 170 -21.67 -5.20 -4.26
CA ILE A 170 -22.28 -3.89 -4.45
C ILE A 170 -22.90 -3.80 -5.83
N ASP A 171 -23.95 -2.99 -5.94
CA ASP A 171 -24.69 -2.73 -7.16
C ASP A 171 -25.30 -1.33 -7.15
N ASN A 172 -26.14 -1.01 -8.14
CA ASN A 172 -26.72 0.34 -8.25
C ASN A 172 -27.62 0.72 -7.06
N ALA A 173 -28.22 -0.27 -6.38
CA ALA A 173 -29.10 -0.05 -5.22
C ALA A 173 -28.29 -0.02 -3.91
N HIS A 174 -27.16 -0.71 -3.89
CA HIS A 174 -26.23 -0.79 -2.75
C HIS A 174 -24.83 -0.39 -3.23
N PRO A 175 -24.56 0.92 -3.40
CA PRO A 175 -23.30 1.39 -3.97
C PRO A 175 -22.10 1.16 -3.05
N GLY A 176 -20.89 1.24 -3.63
CA GLY A 176 -19.60 1.12 -2.94
C GLY A 176 -18.48 1.70 -3.79
N SER A 177 -18.41 3.02 -3.84
CA SER A 177 -17.48 3.82 -4.64
C SER A 177 -16.04 3.69 -4.20
N ASP A 178 -15.82 3.46 -2.91
CA ASP A 178 -14.53 3.17 -2.27
C ASP A 178 -13.89 1.92 -2.90
N VAL A 179 -14.43 0.73 -2.63
CA VAL A 179 -13.92 -0.54 -3.11
C VAL A 179 -13.97 -0.65 -4.65
N ALA A 180 -14.98 -0.07 -5.30
CA ALA A 180 -15.03 -0.02 -6.76
C ALA A 180 -13.94 0.92 -7.34
N GLY A 181 -13.73 2.09 -6.72
CA GLY A 181 -12.68 3.04 -7.10
C GLY A 181 -11.29 2.43 -6.96
N GLU A 182 -11.01 1.75 -5.85
CA GLU A 182 -9.75 1.03 -5.64
C GLU A 182 -9.58 -0.15 -6.61
N THR A 183 -10.66 -0.90 -6.88
CA THR A 183 -10.63 -1.97 -7.90
C THR A 183 -10.31 -1.41 -9.29
N ALA A 184 -10.87 -0.25 -9.65
CA ALA A 184 -10.53 0.43 -10.89
C ALA A 184 -9.08 0.90 -10.93
N ALA A 185 -8.56 1.44 -9.81
CA ALA A 185 -7.15 1.82 -9.66
C ALA A 185 -6.23 0.61 -9.88
N ALA A 186 -6.52 -0.52 -9.24
CA ALA A 186 -5.75 -1.75 -9.35
C ALA A 186 -5.65 -2.26 -10.80
N LEU A 187 -6.79 -2.35 -11.47
CA LEU A 187 -6.87 -2.79 -12.86
C LEU A 187 -6.19 -1.79 -13.81
N ALA A 188 -6.33 -0.49 -13.58
CA ALA A 188 -5.68 0.55 -14.37
C ALA A 188 -4.15 0.52 -14.20
N ALA A 189 -3.65 0.45 -12.97
CA ALA A 189 -2.22 0.34 -12.67
C ALA A 189 -1.62 -0.94 -13.29
N ALA A 190 -2.28 -2.09 -13.11
CA ALA A 190 -1.84 -3.35 -13.69
C ALA A 190 -1.84 -3.32 -15.23
N SER A 191 -2.77 -2.62 -15.87
CA SER A 191 -2.76 -2.44 -17.33
C SER A 191 -1.45 -1.82 -17.84
N ILE A 192 -0.80 -0.95 -17.06
CA ILE A 192 0.49 -0.35 -17.39
C ILE A 192 1.60 -1.42 -17.31
N VAL A 193 1.59 -2.26 -16.27
CA VAL A 193 2.55 -3.36 -16.08
C VAL A 193 2.50 -4.33 -17.27
N PHE A 194 1.31 -4.70 -17.72
CA PHE A 194 1.13 -5.67 -18.80
C PHE A 194 1.24 -5.07 -20.21
N ARG A 195 1.27 -3.74 -20.36
CA ARG A 195 1.19 -3.08 -21.69
C ARG A 195 2.12 -3.64 -22.77
N LYS A 196 3.36 -3.95 -22.41
CA LYS A 196 4.36 -4.54 -23.32
C LYS A 196 4.52 -6.05 -23.17
N ARG A 197 4.03 -6.62 -22.05
CA ARG A 197 4.22 -8.04 -21.69
C ARG A 197 3.09 -8.91 -22.23
N ASP A 198 1.88 -8.38 -22.16
CA ASP A 198 0.65 -8.97 -22.69
C ASP A 198 -0.32 -7.83 -23.08
N PRO A 199 -0.23 -7.34 -24.33
CA PRO A 199 -1.06 -6.22 -24.78
C PRO A 199 -2.56 -6.53 -24.78
N ALA A 200 -2.96 -7.79 -24.97
CA ALA A 200 -4.37 -8.17 -24.97
C ALA A 200 -4.95 -8.11 -23.55
N TYR A 201 -4.24 -8.70 -22.59
CA TYR A 201 -4.61 -8.63 -21.18
C TYR A 201 -4.57 -7.18 -20.66
N SER A 202 -3.56 -6.40 -21.04
CA SER A 202 -3.49 -4.97 -20.72
C SER A 202 -4.74 -4.20 -21.16
N ARG A 203 -5.23 -4.42 -22.39
CA ARG A 203 -6.47 -3.80 -22.88
C ARG A 203 -7.71 -4.29 -22.13
N LEU A 204 -7.78 -5.58 -21.79
CA LEU A 204 -8.86 -6.14 -20.99
C LEU A 204 -8.93 -5.45 -19.62
N LEU A 205 -7.80 -5.36 -18.91
CA LEU A 205 -7.69 -4.70 -17.62
C LEU A 205 -8.11 -3.23 -17.70
N LEU A 206 -7.58 -2.47 -18.66
CA LEU A 206 -7.90 -1.05 -18.80
C LEU A 206 -9.39 -0.84 -19.12
N ASN A 207 -9.95 -1.64 -20.02
CA ASN A 207 -11.38 -1.54 -20.35
C ASN A 207 -12.26 -1.88 -19.16
N ARG A 208 -11.87 -2.86 -18.33
CA ARG A 208 -12.60 -3.17 -17.10
C ARG A 208 -12.47 -2.05 -16.08
N ALA A 209 -11.27 -1.52 -15.87
CA ALA A 209 -11.03 -0.39 -14.96
C ALA A 209 -11.94 0.80 -15.28
N ILE A 210 -12.05 1.17 -16.56
CA ILE A 210 -12.94 2.26 -17.02
C ILE A 210 -14.41 1.98 -16.65
N ARG A 211 -14.89 0.75 -16.85
CA ARG A 211 -16.29 0.39 -16.54
C ARG A 211 -16.56 0.42 -15.04
N VAL A 212 -15.65 -0.12 -14.24
CA VAL A 212 -15.77 -0.17 -12.78
C VAL A 212 -15.70 1.25 -12.18
N PHE A 213 -14.79 2.10 -12.68
CA PHE A 213 -14.73 3.51 -12.28
C PHE A 213 -16.00 4.27 -12.61
N ASN A 214 -16.55 4.08 -13.82
CA ASN A 214 -17.81 4.72 -14.19
C ASN A 214 -18.97 4.29 -13.29
N PHE A 215 -18.99 3.03 -12.84
CA PHE A 215 -19.95 2.56 -11.84
C PHE A 215 -19.74 3.28 -10.50
N ALA A 216 -18.49 3.31 -10.00
CA ALA A 216 -18.12 3.94 -8.74
C ALA A 216 -18.51 5.43 -8.69
N ASP A 217 -18.22 6.17 -9.75
CA ASP A 217 -18.50 7.61 -9.83
C ASP A 217 -19.98 7.93 -10.03
N LYS A 218 -20.71 7.09 -10.77
CA LYS A 218 -22.13 7.28 -11.06
C LYS A 218 -23.02 6.92 -9.87
N HIS A 219 -22.66 5.89 -9.12
CA HIS A 219 -23.42 5.38 -7.98
C HIS A 219 -22.61 5.61 -6.70
N ARG A 220 -22.66 6.84 -6.18
CA ARG A 220 -21.81 7.28 -5.07
C ARG A 220 -22.29 6.78 -3.72
N GLY A 221 -21.41 6.12 -2.97
CA GLY A 221 -21.68 5.70 -1.58
C GLY A 221 -20.57 4.80 -1.04
N ALA A 222 -20.46 4.73 0.29
CA ALA A 222 -19.52 3.83 0.96
C ALA A 222 -20.05 2.40 0.93
N TYR A 223 -19.23 1.40 0.61
CA TYR A 223 -19.70 0.01 0.54
C TYR A 223 -20.14 -0.52 1.92
N SER A 224 -19.49 -0.03 2.98
CA SER A 224 -19.79 -0.35 4.36
C SER A 224 -21.16 0.17 4.81
N SER A 225 -21.78 1.11 4.08
CA SER A 225 -23.12 1.60 4.40
C SER A 225 -24.19 0.53 4.22
N SER A 226 -24.05 -0.32 3.19
CA SER A 226 -25.00 -1.41 2.90
C SER A 226 -24.52 -2.76 3.42
N LEU A 227 -23.20 -2.94 3.56
CA LEU A 227 -22.56 -4.20 3.95
C LEU A 227 -21.97 -4.16 5.36
N HIS A 228 -22.38 -3.22 6.21
CA HIS A 228 -21.79 -2.99 7.54
C HIS A 228 -21.61 -4.29 8.34
N SER A 229 -22.65 -5.13 8.42
CA SER A 229 -22.61 -6.38 9.19
C SER A 229 -21.65 -7.45 8.66
N ALA A 230 -21.20 -7.33 7.40
CA ALA A 230 -20.30 -8.29 6.75
C ALA A 230 -18.85 -7.80 6.71
N VAL A 231 -18.64 -6.48 6.64
CA VAL A 231 -17.32 -5.88 6.39
C VAL A 231 -16.76 -5.17 7.62
N CYS A 232 -17.61 -4.74 8.56
CA CYS A 232 -17.20 -4.13 9.82
C CYS A 232 -17.21 -5.17 10.96
N PRO A 233 -16.23 -5.13 11.88
CA PRO A 233 -15.21 -4.09 12.07
C PRO A 233 -13.91 -4.31 11.25
N PHE A 234 -13.89 -5.20 10.26
CA PHE A 234 -12.68 -5.63 9.58
C PHE A 234 -12.08 -4.57 8.63
N TYR A 235 -12.87 -4.15 7.63
CA TYR A 235 -12.47 -3.19 6.61
C TYR A 235 -13.58 -2.16 6.35
N CYS A 236 -14.00 -1.44 7.39
CA CYS A 236 -14.96 -0.35 7.24
C CYS A 236 -14.38 0.79 6.38
N ASP A 237 -15.22 1.41 5.54
CA ASP A 237 -14.90 2.76 5.06
C ASP A 237 -14.97 3.75 6.22
N VAL A 238 -13.83 4.35 6.56
CA VAL A 238 -13.71 5.35 7.64
C VAL A 238 -13.40 6.74 7.07
N ASN A 239 -12.63 6.80 5.98
CA ASN A 239 -12.21 8.06 5.35
C ASN A 239 -13.23 8.63 4.36
N GLY A 240 -14.17 7.81 3.88
CA GLY A 240 -15.08 8.12 2.79
C GLY A 240 -14.52 7.67 1.44
N TYR A 241 -15.39 7.56 0.43
CA TYR A 241 -15.02 7.09 -0.91
C TYR A 241 -14.32 8.14 -1.81
N GLN A 242 -14.13 9.36 -1.32
CA GLN A 242 -13.75 10.50 -2.16
C GLN A 242 -12.33 10.35 -2.70
N ASP A 243 -11.41 9.85 -1.88
CA ASP A 243 -10.04 9.62 -2.28
C ASP A 243 -9.91 8.46 -3.28
N GLU A 244 -10.70 7.40 -3.19
CA GLU A 244 -10.67 6.32 -4.20
C GLU A 244 -11.17 6.78 -5.56
N LEU A 245 -12.11 7.73 -5.61
CA LEU A 245 -12.53 8.35 -6.87
C LEU A 245 -11.39 9.18 -7.48
N LEU A 246 -10.65 9.95 -6.69
CA LEU A 246 -9.47 10.67 -7.18
C LEU A 246 -8.33 9.71 -7.56
N TRP A 247 -8.10 8.67 -6.76
CA TRP A 247 -7.09 7.65 -6.96
C TRP A 247 -7.33 6.82 -8.22
N GLY A 248 -8.55 6.32 -8.39
CA GLY A 248 -8.99 5.63 -9.60
C GLY A 248 -8.84 6.50 -10.84
N ALA A 249 -9.24 7.77 -10.76
CA ALA A 249 -9.05 8.74 -11.85
C ALA A 249 -7.57 8.99 -12.16
N ALA A 250 -6.71 9.12 -11.14
CA ALA A 250 -5.27 9.31 -11.30
C ALA A 250 -4.61 8.13 -12.03
N TRP A 251 -4.94 6.90 -11.65
CA TRP A 251 -4.43 5.71 -12.34
C TRP A 251 -5.00 5.56 -13.75
N LEU A 252 -6.27 5.88 -13.97
CA LEU A 252 -6.87 5.87 -15.31
C LEU A 252 -6.28 6.94 -16.22
N HIS A 253 -5.99 8.14 -15.70
CA HIS A 253 -5.25 9.18 -16.42
C HIS A 253 -3.87 8.66 -16.83
N LYS A 254 -3.10 8.14 -15.86
CA LYS A 254 -1.76 7.59 -16.11
C LYS A 254 -1.76 6.43 -17.10
N ALA A 255 -2.75 5.54 -17.03
CA ALA A 255 -2.86 4.38 -17.89
C ALA A 255 -3.34 4.75 -19.30
N SER A 256 -4.44 5.49 -19.42
CA SER A 256 -5.10 5.73 -20.71
C SER A 256 -4.56 6.97 -21.44
N ARG A 257 -3.99 7.93 -20.73
CA ARG A 257 -3.65 9.29 -21.21
C ARG A 257 -4.86 10.06 -21.78
N LYS A 258 -6.08 9.65 -21.45
CA LYS A 258 -7.30 10.32 -21.92
C LYS A 258 -7.55 11.60 -21.11
N ARG A 259 -7.85 12.67 -21.83
CA ARG A 259 -8.11 14.02 -21.28
C ARG A 259 -9.22 14.05 -20.22
N VAL A 260 -10.23 13.20 -20.38
CA VAL A 260 -11.39 13.13 -19.48
C VAL A 260 -11.01 12.86 -18.02
N TYR A 261 -10.00 12.02 -17.75
CA TYR A 261 -9.59 11.72 -16.37
C TYR A 261 -8.79 12.84 -15.76
N ARG A 262 -7.94 13.50 -16.54
CA ARG A 262 -7.30 14.76 -16.12
C ARG A 262 -8.34 15.81 -15.75
N GLU A 263 -9.31 16.05 -16.62
CA GLU A 263 -10.38 17.03 -16.38
C GLU A 263 -11.23 16.66 -15.17
N TYR A 264 -11.49 15.36 -14.96
CA TYR A 264 -12.16 14.86 -13.78
C TYR A 264 -11.37 15.22 -12.51
N ILE A 265 -10.07 14.95 -12.46
CA ILE A 265 -9.21 15.24 -11.30
C ILE A 265 -9.25 16.75 -11.00
N VAL A 266 -8.98 17.60 -11.99
CA VAL A 266 -8.96 19.07 -11.80
C VAL A 266 -10.32 19.58 -11.33
N LYS A 267 -11.41 19.10 -11.93
CA LYS A 267 -12.77 19.53 -11.57
C LYS A 267 -13.16 19.11 -10.16
N ASN A 268 -12.72 17.94 -9.71
CA ASN A 268 -13.19 17.33 -8.48
C ASN A 268 -12.21 17.44 -7.32
N GLU A 269 -11.01 17.98 -7.50
CA GLU A 269 -9.97 18.06 -6.46
C GLU A 269 -10.49 18.58 -5.12
N VAL A 270 -11.20 19.72 -5.14
CA VAL A 270 -11.74 20.34 -3.91
C VAL A 270 -12.93 19.55 -3.36
N VAL A 271 -13.85 19.13 -4.22
CA VAL A 271 -15.10 18.45 -3.84
C VAL A 271 -14.83 17.04 -3.29
N LEU A 272 -13.81 16.37 -3.83
CA LEU A 272 -13.31 15.08 -3.36
C LEU A 272 -12.14 15.24 -2.38
N ARG A 273 -11.95 16.45 -1.83
CA ARG A 273 -11.13 16.70 -0.65
C ARG A 273 -9.66 16.30 -0.81
N ALA A 274 -9.06 16.44 -2.00
CA ALA A 274 -7.71 15.96 -2.30
C ALA A 274 -6.61 16.43 -1.33
N GLY A 275 -6.79 17.62 -0.74
CA GLY A 275 -5.90 18.23 0.25
C GLY A 275 -6.17 17.84 1.71
N ASP A 276 -7.17 17.00 1.98
CA ASP A 276 -7.46 16.51 3.32
C ASP A 276 -6.57 15.31 3.64
N THR A 277 -6.25 15.11 4.93
CA THR A 277 -5.55 13.90 5.43
C THR A 277 -4.29 13.50 4.64
N ILE A 278 -3.56 14.48 4.08
CA ILE A 278 -2.39 14.27 3.20
C ILE A 278 -1.22 13.50 3.84
N ASN A 279 -1.31 13.17 5.13
CA ASN A 279 -0.31 12.43 5.89
C ASN A 279 -0.67 10.96 6.11
N GLU A 280 -1.65 10.45 5.37
CA GLU A 280 -2.11 9.07 5.46
C GLU A 280 -2.08 8.36 4.10
N PHE A 281 -1.68 7.09 4.16
CA PHE A 281 -1.68 6.20 3.03
C PHE A 281 -1.84 4.76 3.49
N GLY A 282 -2.87 4.09 3.01
CA GLY A 282 -3.22 2.72 3.35
C GLY A 282 -4.42 2.23 2.55
N TRP A 283 -4.94 1.07 2.96
CA TRP A 283 -6.08 0.45 2.27
C TRP A 283 -7.37 1.27 2.35
N ASP A 284 -7.52 2.14 3.35
CA ASP A 284 -8.68 3.04 3.53
C ASP A 284 -8.39 4.44 2.97
N ASN A 285 -7.26 5.06 3.31
CA ASN A 285 -6.93 6.43 2.87
C ASN A 285 -5.83 6.49 1.78
N LYS A 286 -6.09 7.18 0.66
CA LYS A 286 -5.20 7.27 -0.52
C LYS A 286 -4.60 8.67 -0.71
N HIS A 287 -4.92 9.65 0.13
CA HIS A 287 -4.59 11.06 -0.11
C HIS A 287 -3.10 11.33 -0.33
N ALA A 288 -2.20 10.83 0.53
CA ALA A 288 -0.76 11.02 0.31
C ALA A 288 -0.29 10.36 -1.00
N GLY A 289 -0.84 9.17 -1.32
CA GLY A 289 -0.55 8.44 -2.55
C GLY A 289 -0.99 9.18 -3.82
N ILE A 290 -2.19 9.77 -3.82
CA ILE A 290 -2.74 10.57 -4.93
C ILE A 290 -1.84 11.77 -5.22
N ASN A 291 -1.52 12.54 -4.18
CA ASN A 291 -0.69 13.75 -4.29
C ASN A 291 0.71 13.40 -4.79
N VAL A 292 1.35 12.37 -4.22
CA VAL A 292 2.65 11.87 -4.71
C VAL A 292 2.55 11.38 -6.16
N LEU A 293 1.54 10.57 -6.52
CA LEU A 293 1.42 10.02 -7.88
C LEU A 293 1.27 11.11 -8.96
N ILE A 294 0.41 12.10 -8.71
CA ILE A 294 0.08 13.18 -9.67
C ILE A 294 1.22 14.19 -9.78
N SER A 295 1.86 14.54 -8.65
CA SER A 295 2.95 15.52 -8.61
C SER A 295 4.11 15.20 -9.57
N LYS A 296 4.30 13.93 -9.94
CA LYS A 296 5.26 13.51 -10.97
C LYS A 296 5.11 14.31 -12.27
N GLU A 297 3.89 14.54 -12.74
CA GLU A 297 3.65 15.26 -13.99
C GLU A 297 4.01 16.75 -13.88
N VAL A 298 3.74 17.35 -12.72
CA VAL A 298 4.11 18.73 -12.38
C VAL A 298 5.63 18.88 -12.31
N LEU A 299 6.30 18.01 -11.57
CA LEU A 299 7.76 18.01 -11.42
C LEU A 299 8.49 17.82 -12.76
N MET A 300 7.86 17.12 -13.71
CA MET A 300 8.37 16.96 -15.08
C MET A 300 8.04 18.14 -16.03
N GLY A 301 7.37 19.20 -15.54
CA GLY A 301 6.99 20.38 -16.32
C GLY A 301 5.90 20.12 -17.36
N LYS A 302 5.00 19.17 -17.10
CA LYS A 302 3.98 18.73 -18.08
C LYS A 302 2.55 19.07 -17.69
N ALA A 303 2.31 19.50 -16.45
CA ALA A 303 0.97 19.54 -15.89
C ALA A 303 0.82 20.60 -14.77
N ASP A 304 1.13 21.87 -15.05
CA ASP A 304 1.05 22.96 -14.05
C ASP A 304 -0.35 23.11 -13.42
N TYR A 305 -1.40 22.68 -14.12
CA TYR A 305 -2.78 22.60 -13.59
C TYR A 305 -2.96 21.59 -12.44
N PHE A 306 -1.93 20.81 -12.09
CA PHE A 306 -1.88 19.93 -10.92
C PHE A 306 -0.95 20.45 -9.81
N GLU A 307 -0.54 21.72 -9.85
CA GLU A 307 0.42 22.28 -8.88
C GLU A 307 0.02 22.08 -7.42
N SER A 308 -1.28 22.16 -7.10
CA SER A 308 -1.82 21.88 -5.77
C SER A 308 -1.50 20.47 -5.26
N PHE A 309 -1.56 19.45 -6.11
CA PHE A 309 -1.16 18.08 -5.74
C PHE A 309 0.34 17.98 -5.42
N LYS A 310 1.19 18.74 -6.13
CA LYS A 310 2.61 18.84 -5.79
C LYS A 310 2.81 19.57 -4.46
N GLN A 311 2.09 20.66 -4.20
CA GLN A 311 2.17 21.37 -2.91
C GLN A 311 1.75 20.47 -1.75
N ASN A 312 0.69 19.68 -1.91
CA ASN A 312 0.26 18.69 -0.92
C ASN A 312 1.30 17.58 -0.74
N ALA A 313 1.91 17.09 -1.83
CA ALA A 313 2.98 16.11 -1.75
C ALA A 313 4.22 16.66 -1.02
N ASP A 314 4.59 17.92 -1.26
CA ASP A 314 5.66 18.60 -0.54
C ASP A 314 5.34 18.73 0.95
N GLY A 315 4.13 19.18 1.30
CA GLY A 315 3.67 19.29 2.68
C GLY A 315 3.70 17.95 3.43
N PHE A 316 3.25 16.88 2.77
CA PHE A 316 3.38 15.51 3.26
C PHE A 316 4.84 15.11 3.49
N ILE A 317 5.74 15.40 2.56
CA ILE A 317 7.15 15.03 2.69
C ILE A 317 7.82 15.78 3.83
N CYS A 318 7.49 17.06 4.00
CA CYS A 318 7.98 17.85 5.12
C CYS A 318 7.46 17.31 6.46
N SER A 319 6.23 16.80 6.54
CA SER A 319 5.68 16.22 7.77
C SER A 319 6.38 14.93 8.22
N LEU A 320 7.10 14.26 7.31
CA LEU A 320 7.87 13.05 7.59
C LEU A 320 9.33 13.32 8.01
N LEU A 321 9.82 14.56 7.92
CA LEU A 321 11.21 14.86 8.24
C LEU A 321 11.47 14.80 9.76
N PRO A 322 12.50 14.08 10.23
CA PRO A 322 12.87 14.08 11.63
C PRO A 322 13.15 15.48 12.16
N GLY A 323 12.65 15.78 13.36
CA GLY A 323 12.82 17.10 14.00
C GLY A 323 11.71 18.11 13.65
N ILE A 324 10.91 17.85 12.61
CA ILE A 324 9.67 18.58 12.36
C ILE A 324 8.56 17.87 13.14
N SER A 325 8.10 18.48 14.23
CA SER A 325 6.99 17.92 15.00
C SER A 325 5.71 17.98 14.18
N HIS A 326 5.09 16.83 13.94
CA HIS A 326 3.79 16.74 13.27
C HIS A 326 2.83 15.87 14.09
N PRO A 327 1.58 16.31 14.35
CA PRO A 327 0.65 15.57 15.20
C PRO A 327 0.35 14.14 14.70
N GLN A 328 0.38 13.93 13.38
CA GLN A 328 -0.04 12.69 12.74
C GLN A 328 1.10 11.70 12.45
N VAL A 329 2.37 12.09 12.57
CA VAL A 329 3.53 11.19 12.37
C VAL A 329 4.59 11.54 13.40
N GLN A 330 4.91 10.56 14.24
CA GLN A 330 5.93 10.66 15.27
C GLN A 330 7.07 9.70 14.97
N TYR A 331 8.15 9.79 15.75
CA TYR A 331 9.25 8.85 15.70
C TYR A 331 9.42 8.18 17.06
N SER A 332 9.60 6.86 17.07
CA SER A 332 10.01 6.14 18.27
C SER A 332 11.42 6.56 18.71
N PRO A 333 11.83 6.31 19.97
CA PRO A 333 13.22 6.54 20.38
C PRO A 333 14.26 5.82 19.51
N GLY A 334 13.89 4.69 18.89
CA GLY A 334 14.73 3.96 17.94
C GLY A 334 14.75 4.54 16.51
N GLY A 335 13.96 5.58 16.23
CA GLY A 335 13.89 6.23 14.93
C GLY A 335 12.94 5.58 13.92
N LEU A 336 12.01 4.73 14.37
CA LEU A 336 10.93 4.19 13.54
C LEU A 336 9.81 5.22 13.43
N MET A 337 9.29 5.47 12.22
CA MET A 337 8.07 6.26 12.04
C MET A 337 6.91 5.57 12.76
N PHE A 338 6.08 6.36 13.43
CA PHE A 338 5.01 5.85 14.27
C PHE A 338 3.74 6.68 14.03
N LYS A 339 2.62 5.98 13.83
CA LYS A 339 1.28 6.58 13.79
C LYS A 339 0.43 5.90 14.86
N THR A 340 -0.36 6.67 15.57
CA THR A 340 -1.31 6.12 16.55
C THR A 340 -2.36 5.25 15.83
N GLY A 341 -2.53 4.01 16.27
CA GLY A 341 -3.45 3.05 15.65
C GLY A 341 -2.91 1.61 15.65
N GLY A 342 -3.67 0.70 15.03
CA GLY A 342 -3.27 -0.68 14.80
C GLY A 342 -2.21 -0.83 13.69
N SER A 343 -1.54 -1.97 13.62
CA SER A 343 -0.69 -2.38 12.49
C SER A 343 0.38 -1.36 12.04
N ASN A 344 1.11 -0.77 12.99
CA ASN A 344 2.13 0.28 12.74
C ASN A 344 3.10 0.02 11.57
N MET A 345 3.54 -1.23 11.36
CA MET A 345 4.45 -1.56 10.26
C MET A 345 3.85 -1.35 8.87
N GLN A 346 2.52 -1.42 8.72
CA GLN A 346 1.86 -1.08 7.45
C GLN A 346 2.02 0.41 7.12
N HIS A 347 1.87 1.29 8.12
CA HIS A 347 2.12 2.72 7.94
C HIS A 347 3.58 2.99 7.61
N VAL A 348 4.52 2.41 8.38
CA VAL A 348 5.96 2.56 8.13
C VAL A 348 6.33 2.20 6.70
N THR A 349 5.88 1.03 6.23
CA THR A 349 6.22 0.53 4.88
C THR A 349 5.56 1.36 3.78
N SER A 350 4.30 1.75 3.95
CA SER A 350 3.56 2.55 2.95
C SER A 350 4.13 3.97 2.81
N LEU A 351 4.45 4.61 3.94
CA LEU A 351 5.09 5.94 3.94
C LEU A 351 6.52 5.88 3.40
N SER A 352 7.29 4.83 3.74
CA SER A 352 8.63 4.60 3.18
C SER A 352 8.60 4.40 1.66
N PHE A 353 7.59 3.70 1.15
CA PHE A 353 7.37 3.56 -0.28
C PHE A 353 7.13 4.93 -0.94
N LEU A 354 6.27 5.78 -0.37
CA LEU A 354 6.01 7.12 -0.90
C LEU A 354 7.25 8.03 -0.85
N LEU A 355 8.05 7.95 0.22
CA LEU A 355 9.35 8.65 0.31
C LEU A 355 10.29 8.26 -0.84
N LEU A 356 10.38 6.96 -1.17
CA LEU A 356 11.19 6.48 -2.29
C LEU A 356 10.62 6.90 -3.65
N ALA A 357 9.31 6.83 -3.83
CA ALA A 357 8.64 7.23 -5.07
C ALA A 357 8.89 8.72 -5.34
N TYR A 358 8.64 9.57 -4.33
CA TYR A 358 8.83 11.00 -4.45
C TYR A 358 10.30 11.40 -4.61
N SER A 359 11.21 10.73 -3.88
CA SER A 359 12.65 10.88 -4.09
C SER A 359 13.06 10.62 -5.55
N ASN A 360 12.52 9.57 -6.17
CA ASN A 360 12.77 9.30 -7.57
C ASN A 360 12.24 10.42 -8.46
N TYR A 361 11.04 10.95 -8.21
CA TYR A 361 10.47 12.03 -9.02
C TYR A 361 11.31 13.31 -8.94
N LEU A 362 11.67 13.71 -7.72
CA LEU A 362 12.56 14.86 -7.48
C LEU A 362 13.94 14.66 -8.12
N SER A 363 14.52 13.45 -8.04
CA SER A 363 15.80 13.14 -8.68
C SER A 363 15.74 13.34 -10.19
N HIS A 364 14.67 12.85 -10.85
CA HIS A 364 14.51 13.01 -12.30
C HIS A 364 14.26 14.46 -12.71
N ALA A 365 13.60 15.24 -11.86
CA ALA A 365 13.33 16.66 -12.08
C ALA A 365 14.48 17.59 -11.67
N ASN A 366 15.53 17.07 -11.03
CA ASN A 366 16.59 17.85 -10.38
C ASN A 366 16.02 18.91 -9.42
N LYS A 367 15.11 18.50 -8.54
CA LYS A 367 14.42 19.36 -7.56
C LYS A 367 14.66 18.89 -6.12
N VAL A 368 14.38 19.79 -5.18
CA VAL A 368 14.33 19.54 -3.73
C VAL A 368 13.03 20.13 -3.17
N VAL A 369 12.60 19.66 -2.00
CA VAL A 369 11.43 20.20 -1.30
C VAL A 369 11.87 21.23 -0.25
N PRO A 370 11.41 22.48 -0.31
CA PRO A 370 11.62 23.43 0.77
C PRO A 370 10.71 23.11 1.97
N CYS A 371 11.30 22.88 3.15
CA CYS A 371 10.59 22.55 4.39
C CYS A 371 10.98 23.53 5.50
N GLY A 372 10.63 24.82 5.31
CA GLY A 372 11.01 25.91 6.20
C GLY A 372 12.50 26.21 6.15
N GLU A 373 13.18 26.12 7.30
CA GLU A 373 14.64 26.30 7.41
C GLU A 373 15.46 25.12 6.88
N SER A 374 14.79 24.00 6.57
CA SER A 374 15.40 22.79 6.04
C SER A 374 14.94 22.49 4.61
N SER A 375 15.60 21.54 3.95
CA SER A 375 15.15 21.05 2.65
C SER A 375 15.20 19.52 2.58
N ALA A 376 14.18 18.94 1.94
CA ALA A 376 14.12 17.52 1.66
C ALA A 376 14.77 17.24 0.30
N SER A 377 16.03 16.84 0.32
CA SER A 377 16.74 16.39 -0.89
C SER A 377 16.35 14.95 -1.25
N PRO A 378 16.45 14.53 -2.52
CA PRO A 378 16.22 13.14 -2.91
C PRO A 378 17.07 12.13 -2.12
N ALA A 379 18.33 12.50 -1.82
CA ALA A 379 19.24 11.68 -1.03
C ALA A 379 18.76 11.52 0.41
N LEU A 380 18.27 12.60 1.04
CA LEU A 380 17.70 12.56 2.38
C LEU A 380 16.47 11.64 2.42
N LEU A 381 15.54 11.77 1.47
CA LEU A 381 14.33 10.93 1.42
C LEU A 381 14.67 9.44 1.27
N LYS A 382 15.64 9.10 0.42
CA LYS A 382 16.16 7.72 0.29
C LYS A 382 16.78 7.23 1.59
N HIS A 383 17.56 8.07 2.26
CA HIS A 383 18.17 7.72 3.53
C HIS A 383 17.11 7.47 4.62
N LEU A 384 16.10 8.35 4.71
CA LEU A 384 14.99 8.19 5.65
C LEU A 384 14.25 6.89 5.40
N ALA A 385 13.79 6.63 4.16
CA ALA A 385 13.13 5.38 3.82
C ALA A 385 14.01 4.16 4.11
N LYS A 386 15.32 4.24 3.82
CA LYS A 386 16.26 3.15 4.14
C LYS A 386 16.26 2.82 5.62
N ARG A 387 16.25 3.82 6.51
CA ARG A 387 16.23 3.64 7.98
C ARG A 387 14.98 2.92 8.52
N GLN A 388 13.91 2.87 7.72
CA GLN A 388 12.63 2.28 8.11
C GLN A 388 12.48 0.81 7.70
N VAL A 389 13.38 0.32 6.84
CA VAL A 389 13.34 -1.04 6.25
C VAL A 389 14.62 -1.80 6.62
N VAL A 390 15.22 -1.46 7.76
CA VAL A 390 16.46 -2.04 8.33
C VAL A 390 16.07 -3.15 9.29
#